data_AF-A0A1B8ZP33-F1
#
_entry.id   AF-A0A1B8ZP33-F1
#
_cell.length_a   1.000
_cell.length_b   1.000
_cell.length_c   1.000
_cell.angle_alpha   90.00
_cell.angle_beta   90.00
_cell.angle_gamma   90.00
#
_symmetry.space_group_name_H-M   'P 1'
#
loop_
_entity.id
_entity.type
_entity.pdbx_description
1 polymer ?
#
loop_
_entity_poly.entity_id
_entity_poly.type
_entity_poly.pdbx_seq_one_letter_code
_entity_poly.pdbx_strand_id
1 'polypeptide(L)'
;MKLIFKGDQTNIKTAVDKANEILNNPAFFEEIKKIPAFYNTQLTPVQISDILRDAKQDVQVETYWRLNPFRPGTCVNAKTVSATLIKLNTRCFSNNLKTAVNTLIHESVHAADFLDGNWDFTHVDNSNEGEEDGTAPWMIGKLAEQFV
;
A
#
# COMPACT_ATOMS: atom_id res chain seq x y z
N MET A 1 9.03 3.64 7.90
CA MET A 1 8.97 4.02 6.48
C MET A 1 8.40 5.42 6.35
N LYS A 2 8.73 6.18 5.30
CA LYS A 2 8.14 7.50 5.03
C LYS A 2 7.77 7.67 3.55
N LEU A 3 6.54 8.06 3.28
CA LEU A 3 6.05 8.40 1.94
C LEU A 3 6.36 9.86 1.61
N ILE A 4 6.91 10.11 0.42
CA ILE A 4 7.33 11.45 -0.03
C ILE A 4 6.62 11.80 -1.32
N PHE A 5 5.67 12.74 -1.25
CA PHE A 5 5.01 13.30 -2.43
C PHE A 5 5.46 14.75 -2.67
N LYS A 6 6.05 15.01 -3.84
CA LYS A 6 6.52 16.36 -4.25
C LYS A 6 5.59 17.09 -5.21
N GLY A 7 4.47 16.48 -5.60
CA GLY A 7 3.47 17.12 -6.46
C GLY A 7 2.71 18.25 -5.75
N ASP A 8 1.71 18.81 -6.40
CA ASP A 8 0.91 19.92 -5.89
C ASP A 8 -0.55 19.55 -5.60
N GLN A 9 -0.99 18.36 -5.99
CA GLN A 9 -2.36 17.89 -5.80
C GLN A 9 -2.70 17.70 -4.31
N THR A 10 -3.56 18.58 -3.79
CA THR A 10 -3.92 18.64 -2.35
C THR A 10 -4.51 17.33 -1.83
N ASN A 11 -5.40 16.69 -2.58
CA ASN A 11 -6.01 15.41 -2.17
C ASN A 11 -4.97 14.31 -1.96
N ILE A 12 -3.94 14.24 -2.82
CA ILE A 12 -2.85 13.27 -2.69
C ILE A 12 -1.95 13.63 -1.52
N LYS A 13 -1.61 14.92 -1.33
CA LYS A 13 -0.84 15.38 -0.17
C LYS A 13 -1.51 14.98 1.15
N THR A 14 -2.80 15.28 1.29
CA THR A 14 -3.56 14.92 2.49
C THR A 14 -3.57 13.41 2.74
N ALA A 15 -3.73 12.60 1.70
CA ALA A 15 -3.69 11.15 1.83
C ALA A 15 -2.28 10.64 2.22
N VAL A 16 -1.22 11.21 1.65
CA VAL A 16 0.18 10.88 1.97
C VAL A 16 0.54 11.29 3.39
N ASP A 17 0.15 12.48 3.82
CA ASP A 17 0.34 12.95 5.20
C ASP A 17 -0.38 12.01 6.18
N LYS A 18 -1.63 11.65 5.88
CA LYS A 18 -2.39 10.73 6.73
C LYS A 18 -1.81 9.32 6.77
N ALA A 19 -1.34 8.79 5.63
CA ALA A 19 -0.65 7.52 5.58
C ALA A 19 0.65 7.55 6.40
N ASN A 20 1.42 8.64 6.34
CA ASN A 20 2.60 8.83 7.17
C ASN A 20 2.26 8.91 8.66
N GLU A 21 1.18 9.55 9.07
CA GLU A 21 0.71 9.51 10.47
C GLU A 21 0.46 8.07 10.93
N ILE A 22 -0.21 7.26 10.10
CA ILE A 22 -0.53 5.86 10.40
C ILE A 22 0.73 5.01 10.47
N LEU A 23 1.65 5.16 9.52
CA LEU A 23 2.94 4.44 9.50
C LEU A 23 3.88 4.83 10.67
N ASN A 24 3.61 5.97 11.34
CA ASN A 24 4.32 6.37 12.55
C ASN A 24 3.55 6.05 13.84
N ASN A 25 2.36 5.44 13.75
CA ASN A 25 1.52 5.13 14.91
C ASN A 25 1.78 3.70 15.42
N PRO A 26 2.36 3.50 16.63
CA PRO A 26 2.59 2.17 17.18
C PRO A 26 1.33 1.32 17.31
N ALA A 27 0.18 1.92 17.60
CA ALA A 27 -1.07 1.18 17.75
C ALA A 27 -1.52 0.51 16.45
N PHE A 28 -1.20 1.10 15.29
CA PHE A 28 -1.49 0.49 13.99
C PHE A 28 -0.78 -0.85 13.83
N PHE A 29 0.52 -0.90 14.18
CA PHE A 29 1.31 -2.13 14.11
C PHE A 29 0.83 -3.20 15.09
N GLU A 30 0.36 -2.80 16.27
CA GLU A 30 -0.24 -3.73 17.23
C GLU A 30 -1.57 -4.31 16.73
N GLU A 31 -2.39 -3.56 15.98
CA GLU A 31 -3.59 -4.11 15.34
C GLU A 31 -3.25 -5.09 14.21
N ILE A 32 -2.18 -4.85 13.43
CA ILE A 32 -1.71 -5.81 12.41
C ILE A 32 -1.39 -7.17 13.04
N LYS A 33 -0.71 -7.16 14.21
CA LYS A 33 -0.32 -8.39 14.93
C LYS A 33 -1.51 -9.24 15.38
N LYS A 34 -2.71 -8.66 15.50
CA LYS A 34 -3.94 -9.36 15.91
C LYS A 34 -4.65 -10.05 14.75
N ILE A 35 -4.25 -9.78 13.51
CA ILE A 35 -4.78 -10.49 12.35
C ILE A 35 -4.42 -11.98 12.51
N PRO A 36 -5.35 -12.93 12.28
CA PRO A 36 -5.05 -14.34 12.53
C PRO A 36 -3.98 -14.92 11.60
N ALA A 37 -4.08 -14.61 10.31
CA ALA A 37 -3.16 -15.06 9.27
C ALA A 37 -3.33 -14.20 8.01
N PHE A 38 -2.32 -14.22 7.14
CA PHE A 38 -2.40 -13.68 5.79
C PHE A 38 -2.31 -14.83 4.78
N TYR A 39 -2.97 -14.67 3.65
CA TYR A 39 -2.90 -15.62 2.55
C TYR A 39 -1.60 -15.46 1.75
N ASN A 40 -1.17 -16.56 1.13
CA ASN A 40 -0.05 -16.64 0.19
C ASN A 40 1.32 -16.20 0.76
N THR A 41 1.49 -16.33 2.07
CA THR A 41 2.76 -16.12 2.75
C THR A 41 2.96 -17.16 3.85
N GLN A 42 4.21 -17.47 4.16
CA GLN A 42 4.59 -18.25 5.34
C GLN A 42 4.90 -17.36 6.56
N LEU A 43 4.91 -16.04 6.36
CA LEU A 43 5.19 -15.09 7.42
C LEU A 43 3.95 -14.87 8.29
N THR A 44 4.19 -14.82 9.60
CA THR A 44 3.15 -14.48 10.56
C THR A 44 2.81 -12.99 10.51
N PRO A 45 1.61 -12.59 10.96
CA PRO A 45 1.24 -11.18 11.09
C PRO A 45 2.18 -10.38 12.00
N VAL A 46 2.80 -11.03 12.99
CA VAL A 46 3.85 -10.42 13.81
C VAL A 46 5.09 -10.10 13.00
N GLN A 47 5.60 -11.05 12.22
CA GLN A 47 6.77 -10.84 11.36
C GLN A 47 6.53 -9.73 10.33
N ILE A 48 5.38 -9.75 9.65
CA ILE A 48 5.05 -8.71 8.66
C ILE A 48 4.89 -7.33 9.31
N SER A 49 4.24 -7.26 10.48
CA SER A 49 4.11 -6.01 11.24
C SER A 49 5.49 -5.45 11.63
N ASP A 50 6.39 -6.31 12.12
CA ASP A 50 7.74 -5.91 12.51
C ASP A 50 8.58 -5.48 11.30
N ILE A 51 8.54 -6.22 10.17
CA ILE A 51 9.24 -5.83 8.94
C ILE A 51 8.75 -4.47 8.43
N LEU A 52 7.42 -4.27 8.37
CA LEU A 52 6.84 -3.01 7.92
C LEU A 52 7.21 -1.83 8.85
N ARG A 53 7.17 -2.06 10.16
CA ARG A 53 7.57 -1.04 11.17
C ARG A 53 9.03 -0.67 11.02
N ASP A 54 9.89 -1.68 10.89
CA ASP A 54 11.34 -1.51 10.91
C ASP A 54 11.91 -1.12 9.53
N ALA A 55 11.07 -1.09 8.48
CA ALA A 55 11.42 -0.57 7.17
C ALA A 55 11.80 0.92 7.24
N LYS A 56 13.08 1.25 7.08
CA LYS A 56 13.62 2.63 7.19
C LYS A 56 13.69 3.40 5.87
N GLN A 57 12.95 2.96 4.86
CA GLN A 57 13.02 3.56 3.53
C GLN A 57 12.12 4.79 3.36
N ASP A 58 12.64 5.72 2.56
CA ASP A 58 11.89 6.82 1.97
C ASP A 58 11.32 6.35 0.63
N VAL A 59 10.00 6.32 0.52
CA VAL A 59 9.28 5.87 -0.68
C VAL A 59 8.75 7.08 -1.42
N GLN A 60 9.24 7.30 -2.63
CA GLN A 60 8.73 8.36 -3.48
C GLN A 60 7.35 7.99 -4.01
N VAL A 61 6.42 8.93 -3.88
CA VAL A 61 5.10 8.84 -4.50
C VAL A 61 5.15 9.72 -5.74
N GLU A 62 5.04 9.10 -6.92
CA GLU A 62 4.94 9.80 -8.20
C GLU A 62 3.55 9.64 -8.78
N THR A 63 3.08 10.66 -9.48
CA THR A 63 1.83 10.58 -10.23
C THR A 63 2.10 10.34 -11.70
N TYR A 64 1.24 9.57 -12.34
CA TYR A 64 1.12 9.51 -13.79
C TYR A 64 -0.34 9.60 -14.18
N TRP A 65 -0.59 9.92 -15.44
CA TRP A 65 -1.93 9.85 -16.02
C TRP A 65 -1.89 8.86 -17.18
N ARG A 66 -2.70 7.80 -17.12
CA ARG A 66 -2.80 6.84 -18.22
C ARG A 66 -4.24 6.35 -18.39
N LEU A 67 -4.72 6.45 -19.62
CA LEU A 67 -5.91 5.79 -20.13
C LEU A 67 -5.48 4.47 -20.80
N ASN A 68 -6.18 3.37 -20.54
CA ASN A 68 -6.05 2.16 -21.35
C ASN A 68 -7.18 2.13 -22.39
N PRO A 69 -6.91 2.49 -23.67
CA PRO A 69 -7.94 2.56 -24.69
C PRO A 69 -8.52 1.19 -25.06
N PHE A 70 -7.79 0.11 -24.79
CA PHE A 70 -8.20 -1.26 -25.13
C PHE A 70 -8.95 -1.97 -24.00
N ARG A 71 -8.93 -1.41 -22.78
CA ARG A 71 -9.70 -1.88 -21.62
C ARG A 71 -10.21 -0.69 -20.82
N PRO A 72 -11.21 0.06 -21.33
CA PRO A 72 -11.65 1.33 -20.74
C PRO A 72 -12.24 1.19 -19.32
N GLY A 73 -12.67 -0.02 -18.94
CA GLY A 73 -13.18 -0.34 -17.60
C GLY A 73 -12.14 -0.84 -16.59
N THR A 74 -10.90 -1.12 -17.00
CA THR A 74 -9.85 -1.50 -16.06
C THR A 74 -8.98 -0.29 -15.75
N CYS A 75 -8.89 0.06 -14.46
CA CYS A 75 -7.97 1.09 -14.02
C CYS A 75 -7.20 0.65 -12.80
N VAL A 76 -5.88 0.68 -12.94
CA VAL A 76 -4.94 0.46 -11.85
C VAL A 76 -4.76 1.79 -11.13
N ASN A 77 -5.16 1.84 -9.86
CA ASN A 77 -5.15 3.06 -9.05
C ASN A 77 -3.73 3.44 -8.64
N ALA A 78 -2.91 2.45 -8.31
CA ALA A 78 -1.53 2.59 -7.92
C ALA A 78 -0.73 1.35 -8.31
N LYS A 79 0.59 1.47 -8.28
CA LYS A 79 1.50 0.33 -8.36
C LYS A 79 2.80 0.62 -7.63
N THR A 80 3.32 -0.37 -6.93
CA THR A 80 4.68 -0.38 -6.41
C THR A 80 5.64 -0.76 -7.54
N VAL A 81 6.60 0.10 -7.82
CA VAL A 81 7.62 -0.10 -8.87
C VAL A 81 8.91 -0.65 -8.28
N SER A 82 9.23 -0.27 -7.05
CA SER A 82 10.35 -0.76 -6.27
C SER A 82 10.10 -0.47 -4.79
N ALA A 83 11.01 -0.93 -3.92
CA ALA A 83 11.01 -0.62 -2.50
C ALA A 83 10.99 0.90 -2.20
N THR A 84 11.40 1.76 -3.16
CA THR A 84 11.51 3.21 -2.98
C THR A 84 10.58 4.03 -3.88
N LEU A 85 9.67 3.40 -4.65
CA LEU A 85 8.83 4.10 -5.62
C LEU A 85 7.43 3.48 -5.76
N ILE A 86 6.42 4.30 -5.45
CA ILE A 86 5.01 4.04 -5.72
C ILE A 86 4.54 5.01 -6.80
N LYS A 87 3.80 4.51 -7.79
CA LYS A 87 3.19 5.31 -8.85
C LYS A 87 1.68 5.32 -8.74
N LEU A 88 1.07 6.50 -8.59
CA LEU A 88 -0.37 6.70 -8.54
C LEU A 88 -0.92 7.13 -9.91
N ASN A 89 -2.01 6.51 -10.34
CA ASN A 89 -2.74 6.95 -11.52
C ASN A 89 -3.76 8.01 -11.14
N THR A 90 -3.50 9.28 -11.46
CA THR A 90 -4.36 10.40 -11.06
C THR A 90 -5.77 10.34 -11.64
N ARG A 91 -5.98 9.55 -12.71
CA ARG A 91 -7.32 9.33 -13.27
C ARG A 91 -8.23 8.51 -12.34
N CYS A 92 -7.66 7.60 -11.56
CA CYS A 92 -8.40 6.56 -10.85
C CYS A 92 -8.08 6.50 -9.36
N PHE A 93 -7.06 7.25 -8.92
CA PHE A 93 -6.81 7.44 -7.51
C PHE A 93 -8.03 8.08 -6.83
N SER A 94 -8.44 7.51 -5.69
CA SER A 94 -9.67 7.92 -5.03
C SER A 94 -9.56 9.32 -4.43
N ASN A 95 -10.64 10.09 -4.52
CA ASN A 95 -10.79 11.35 -3.79
C ASN A 95 -11.33 11.14 -2.36
N ASN A 96 -11.76 9.92 -2.01
CA ASN A 96 -12.14 9.58 -0.65
C ASN A 96 -10.88 9.29 0.17
N LEU A 97 -10.67 10.01 1.28
CA LEU A 97 -9.47 9.89 2.09
C LEU A 97 -9.22 8.47 2.61
N LYS A 98 -10.27 7.74 3.05
CA LYS A 98 -10.13 6.36 3.55
C LYS A 98 -9.60 5.44 2.46
N THR A 99 -10.22 5.47 1.28
CA THR A 99 -9.80 4.65 0.15
C THR A 99 -8.41 5.04 -0.38
N ALA A 100 -8.09 6.34 -0.39
CA ALA A 100 -6.78 6.85 -0.79
C ALA A 100 -5.67 6.37 0.17
N VAL A 101 -5.91 6.45 1.48
CA VAL A 101 -5.00 5.96 2.51
C VAL A 101 -4.86 4.45 2.45
N ASN A 102 -5.96 3.69 2.29
CA ASN A 102 -5.91 2.25 2.05
C ASN A 102 -4.95 1.92 0.91
N THR A 103 -5.13 2.58 -0.24
CA THR A 103 -4.27 2.38 -1.42
C THR A 103 -2.81 2.68 -1.10
N LEU A 104 -2.51 3.80 -0.45
CA LEU A 104 -1.13 4.16 -0.12
C LEU A 104 -0.47 3.19 0.87
N ILE A 105 -1.21 2.72 1.88
CA ILE A 105 -0.71 1.75 2.85
C ILE A 105 -0.53 0.37 2.21
N HIS A 106 -1.47 -0.06 1.37
CA HIS A 106 -1.36 -1.29 0.58
C HIS A 106 -0.05 -1.32 -0.21
N GLU A 107 0.22 -0.26 -0.97
CA GLU A 107 1.46 -0.13 -1.73
C GLU A 107 2.70 0.04 -0.83
N SER A 108 2.56 0.58 0.37
CA SER A 108 3.66 0.65 1.35
C SER A 108 4.05 -0.74 1.86
N VAL A 109 3.08 -1.65 2.02
CA VAL A 109 3.33 -3.06 2.37
C VAL A 109 4.09 -3.74 1.24
N HIS A 110 3.68 -3.54 -0.02
CA HIS A 110 4.45 -4.01 -1.18
C HIS A 110 5.87 -3.45 -1.22
N ALA A 111 6.04 -2.15 -0.93
CA ALA A 111 7.36 -1.53 -0.90
C ALA A 111 8.25 -2.14 0.19
N ALA A 112 7.68 -2.50 1.36
CA ALA A 112 8.41 -3.18 2.43
C ALA A 112 8.78 -4.61 2.04
N ASP A 113 7.88 -5.35 1.38
CA ASP A 113 8.13 -6.70 0.87
C ASP A 113 9.32 -6.71 -0.10
N PHE A 114 9.34 -5.72 -1.00
CA PHE A 114 10.38 -5.57 -2.03
C PHE A 114 11.80 -5.27 -1.49
N LEU A 115 11.96 -4.99 -0.18
CA LEU A 115 13.26 -4.61 0.41
C LEU A 115 14.33 -5.69 0.22
N ASP A 116 13.96 -6.95 0.42
CA ASP A 116 14.88 -8.08 0.31
C ASP A 116 14.88 -8.70 -1.10
N GLY A 117 14.16 -8.07 -2.05
CA GLY A 117 14.06 -8.52 -3.44
C GLY A 117 13.16 -9.73 -3.67
N ASN A 118 12.51 -10.22 -2.62
CA ASN A 118 11.49 -11.28 -2.68
C ASN A 118 10.09 -10.69 -2.59
N TRP A 119 9.09 -11.45 -3.05
CA TRP A 119 7.67 -11.12 -2.95
C TRP A 119 7.01 -12.11 -2.00
N ASP A 120 7.29 -11.95 -0.71
CA ASP A 120 6.93 -12.91 0.31
C ASP A 120 5.61 -12.57 1.00
N PHE A 121 5.05 -11.36 0.80
CA PHE A 121 3.84 -10.91 1.50
C PHE A 121 2.55 -11.17 0.68
N THR A 122 2.67 -11.51 -0.61
CA THR A 122 1.58 -11.28 -1.61
C THR A 122 1.66 -12.18 -2.86
N HIS A 123 0.67 -12.01 -3.76
CA HIS A 123 0.51 -12.67 -5.06
C HIS A 123 1.66 -12.52 -6.06
N VAL A 124 1.78 -13.51 -6.95
CA VAL A 124 2.81 -13.65 -8.00
C VAL A 124 2.71 -12.57 -9.09
N ASP A 125 1.54 -11.92 -9.26
CA ASP A 125 1.30 -10.84 -10.21
C ASP A 125 0.07 -9.96 -9.87
N ASN A 126 -0.17 -8.92 -10.69
CA ASN A 126 -1.34 -8.02 -10.63
C ASN A 126 -2.54 -8.55 -11.46
N SER A 127 -2.64 -9.87 -11.70
CA SER A 127 -3.73 -10.47 -12.48
C SER A 127 -4.73 -11.19 -11.57
N ASN A 128 -5.78 -10.45 -11.25
CA ASN A 128 -6.71 -10.73 -10.16
C ASN A 128 -7.82 -11.69 -10.59
N GLU A 129 -7.69 -12.99 -10.33
CA GLU A 129 -8.85 -13.88 -10.24
C GLU A 129 -8.90 -14.58 -8.87
N GLY A 130 -9.56 -13.92 -7.90
CA GLY A 130 -10.22 -14.58 -6.77
C GLY A 130 -9.42 -14.77 -5.46
N GLU A 131 -8.11 -14.51 -5.44
CA GLU A 131 -7.29 -14.81 -4.25
C GLU A 131 -6.77 -13.57 -3.49
N GLU A 132 -7.06 -12.34 -3.91
CA GLU A 132 -6.51 -11.11 -3.31
C GLU A 132 -7.04 -10.80 -1.91
N ASP A 133 -8.26 -11.25 -1.61
CA ASP A 133 -8.93 -11.06 -0.33
C ASP A 133 -8.25 -11.91 0.75
N GLY A 134 -7.47 -11.26 1.62
CA GLY A 134 -6.79 -11.91 2.75
C GLY A 134 -5.26 -11.87 2.70
N THR A 135 -4.66 -11.33 1.63
CA THR A 135 -3.21 -11.05 1.61
C THR A 135 -2.83 -9.90 2.52
N ALA A 136 -1.54 -9.82 2.89
CA ALA A 136 -1.08 -8.78 3.80
C ALA A 136 -1.33 -7.35 3.29
N PRO A 137 -1.00 -6.97 2.04
CA PRO A 137 -1.29 -5.61 1.55
C PRO A 137 -2.77 -5.27 1.59
N TRP A 138 -3.64 -6.22 1.22
CA TRP A 138 -5.08 -6.00 1.20
C TRP A 138 -5.64 -5.77 2.61
N MET A 139 -5.33 -6.68 3.53
CA MET A 139 -5.85 -6.62 4.91
C MET A 139 -5.30 -5.42 5.68
N ILE A 140 -4.00 -5.12 5.53
CA ILE A 140 -3.34 -3.99 6.21
C ILE A 140 -3.83 -2.66 5.63
N GLY A 141 -3.98 -2.56 4.30
CA GLY A 141 -4.60 -1.40 3.65
C GLY A 141 -6.03 -1.18 4.16
N LYS A 142 -6.82 -2.25 4.29
CA LYS A 142 -8.19 -2.18 4.82
C LYS A 142 -8.24 -1.77 6.29
N LEU A 143 -7.33 -2.29 7.11
CA LEU A 143 -7.19 -1.90 8.52
C LEU A 143 -6.88 -0.40 8.64
N ALA A 144 -6.04 0.16 7.77
CA ALA A 144 -5.67 1.56 7.82
C ALA A 144 -6.87 2.52 7.64
N GLU A 145 -7.95 2.10 6.99
CA GLU A 145 -9.18 2.89 6.87
C GLU A 145 -9.83 3.22 8.23
N GLN A 146 -9.54 2.42 9.26
CA GLN A 146 -10.05 2.62 10.63
C GLN A 146 -9.25 3.70 11.39
N PHE A 147 -8.07 4.07 10.89
CA PHE A 147 -7.20 5.10 11.48
C PHE A 147 -7.34 6.47 10.79
N VAL A 148 -8.31 6.59 9.89
CA VAL A 148 -8.72 7.81 9.16
C VAL A 148 -10.01 8.37 9.74
#